data_AF-A0A6M6ALJ5-F1
#
_entry.id   AF-A0A6M6ALJ5-F1
#
_cell.length_a   1.000
_cell.length_b   1.000
_cell.length_c   1.000
_cell.angle_alpha   90.00
_cell.angle_beta   90.00
_cell.angle_gamma   90.00
#
_symmetry.space_group_name_H-M   'P 1'
#
loop_
_entity.id
_entity.type
_entity.pdbx_description
1 polymer ?
#
loop_
_entity_poly.entity_id
_entity_poly.type
_entity_poly.pdbx_seq_one_letter_code
_entity_poly.pdbx_strand_id
1 'polypeptide(L)'
;HVRGVWANQLVYNLHLLTGKISEPGNSPFSLTGQPSACGTAREVGTFAHRLPADMTVTNPEHRKHTEEIWRVPSGITPEKPGYHAVEQDRMLKDGKLNFYWIQVNNNLQAAPNSSGETYPGYRNPENFIVVSDAYPTVTAM
;
A
#
# COMPACT_ATOMS: atom_id res chain seq x y z
N HIS A 1 3.42 -4.83 -14.51
CA HIS A 1 3.04 -4.17 -15.79
C HIS A 1 3.08 -2.65 -15.61
N VAL A 2 3.84 -1.91 -16.44
CA VAL A 2 4.08 -0.45 -16.26
C VAL A 2 2.93 0.47 -16.71
N ARG A 3 1.88 -0.10 -17.33
CA ARG A 3 0.62 0.59 -17.67
C ARG A 3 -0.60 -0.14 -17.09
N GLY A 4 -0.44 -0.73 -15.90
CA GLY A 4 -1.46 -1.61 -15.29
C GLY A 4 -2.81 -0.92 -15.09
N VAL A 5 -2.81 0.36 -14.70
CA VAL A 5 -4.03 1.16 -14.53
C VAL A 5 -4.79 1.29 -15.85
N TRP A 6 -4.09 1.59 -16.96
CA TRP A 6 -4.72 1.70 -18.29
C TRP A 6 -5.27 0.36 -18.78
N ALA A 7 -4.56 -0.74 -18.54
CA ALA A 7 -5.07 -2.06 -18.89
C ALA A 7 -6.41 -2.36 -18.21
N ASN A 8 -6.54 -2.03 -16.92
CA ASN A 8 -7.82 -2.15 -16.20
C ASN A 8 -8.89 -1.25 -16.83
N GLN A 9 -8.59 0.04 -17.04
CA GLN A 9 -9.53 0.99 -17.65
C GLN A 9 -10.02 0.53 -19.03
N LEU A 10 -9.12 0.04 -19.88
CA LEU A 10 -9.46 -0.42 -21.23
C LEU A 10 -10.38 -1.65 -21.21
N VAL A 11 -10.18 -2.59 -20.28
CA VAL A 11 -11.10 -3.73 -20.11
C VAL A 11 -12.49 -3.25 -19.67
N TYR A 12 -12.56 -2.26 -18.75
CA TYR A 12 -13.83 -1.65 -18.38
C TYR A 12 -14.50 -0.96 -19.57
N ASN A 13 -13.76 -0.23 -20.41
CA ASN A 13 -14.33 0.44 -21.59
C ASN A 13 -15.10 -0.53 -22.50
N LEU A 14 -14.57 -1.73 -22.73
CA LEU A 14 -15.27 -2.76 -23.53
C LEU A 14 -16.61 -3.18 -22.92
N HIS A 15 -16.64 -3.36 -21.59
CA HIS A 15 -17.85 -3.76 -20.86
C HIS A 15 -18.86 -2.62 -20.82
N LEU A 16 -18.41 -1.38 -20.60
CA LEU A 16 -19.25 -0.19 -20.61
C LEU A 16 -19.84 0.10 -21.99
N LEU A 17 -19.06 -0.06 -23.08
CA LEU A 17 -19.54 0.13 -24.45
C LEU A 17 -20.61 -0.89 -24.84
N THR A 18 -20.56 -2.10 -24.27
CA THR A 18 -21.48 -3.19 -24.58
C THR A 18 -22.60 -3.36 -23.56
N GLY A 19 -22.66 -2.52 -22.52
CA GLY A 19 -23.64 -2.62 -21.43
C GLY A 19 -23.48 -3.85 -20.53
N LYS A 20 -22.33 -4.54 -20.59
CA LYS A 20 -22.06 -5.80 -19.88
C LYS A 20 -21.51 -5.56 -18.49
N ILE A 21 -22.35 -5.07 -17.58
CA ILE A 21 -21.92 -4.68 -16.23
C ILE A 21 -23.04 -4.86 -15.21
N SER A 22 -22.68 -5.28 -13.99
CA SER A 22 -23.58 -5.34 -12.83
C SER A 22 -24.79 -6.28 -12.98
N GLU A 23 -24.68 -7.29 -13.84
CA GLU A 23 -25.68 -8.34 -14.02
C GLU A 23 -25.11 -9.71 -13.63
N PRO A 24 -25.91 -10.64 -13.07
CA PRO A 24 -25.44 -11.99 -12.74
C PRO A 24 -24.81 -12.69 -13.96
N GLY A 25 -23.53 -13.04 -13.84
CA GLY A 25 -22.76 -13.68 -14.92
C GLY A 25 -22.25 -12.73 -16.02
N ASN A 26 -22.48 -11.42 -15.92
CA ASN A 26 -22.19 -10.44 -16.98
C ASN A 26 -21.55 -9.16 -16.40
N SER A 27 -20.25 -9.22 -16.09
CA SER A 27 -19.51 -8.11 -15.48
C SER A 27 -17.99 -8.29 -15.60
N PRO A 28 -17.19 -7.20 -15.71
CA PRO A 28 -15.74 -7.30 -15.57
C PRO A 28 -15.36 -7.62 -14.12
N PHE A 29 -14.42 -8.54 -13.92
CA PHE A 29 -14.02 -9.00 -12.57
C PHE A 29 -12.51 -8.98 -12.38
N SER A 30 -12.03 -8.11 -11.48
CA SER A 30 -10.63 -8.03 -11.08
C SER A 30 -10.34 -9.00 -9.95
N LEU A 31 -9.58 -10.06 -10.25
CA LEU A 31 -9.23 -11.10 -9.27
C LEU A 31 -8.19 -10.58 -8.28
N THR A 32 -8.46 -10.76 -7.00
CA THR A 32 -7.54 -10.40 -5.92
C THR A 32 -6.77 -11.65 -5.47
N GLY A 33 -5.44 -11.55 -5.41
CA GLY A 33 -4.58 -12.69 -5.09
C GLY A 33 -4.50 -13.02 -3.59
N GLN A 34 -4.10 -12.04 -2.77
CA GLN A 34 -3.98 -12.25 -1.32
C GLN A 34 -5.35 -12.34 -0.65
N PRO A 35 -5.50 -13.18 0.39
CA PRO A 35 -6.80 -13.52 0.97
C PRO A 35 -7.57 -12.31 1.52
N SER A 36 -6.88 -11.31 2.06
CA SER A 36 -7.50 -10.09 2.62
C SER A 36 -6.92 -8.80 2.03
N ALA A 37 -6.46 -8.83 0.78
CA ALA A 37 -6.05 -7.59 0.12
C ALA A 37 -7.25 -6.65 -0.11
N CYS A 38 -8.46 -7.17 -0.29
CA CYS A 38 -9.69 -6.36 -0.28
C CYS A 38 -10.01 -5.86 1.14
N GLY A 39 -10.37 -6.78 2.03
CA GLY A 39 -10.90 -6.46 3.36
C GLY A 39 -9.94 -5.71 4.27
N THR A 40 -8.64 -5.99 4.20
CA THR A 40 -7.65 -5.31 5.05
C THR A 40 -6.98 -4.19 4.29
N ALA A 41 -6.21 -4.49 3.24
CA ALA A 41 -5.38 -3.45 2.65
C ALA A 41 -6.21 -2.32 2.01
N ARG A 42 -7.20 -2.67 1.18
CA ARG A 42 -7.98 -1.69 0.40
C ARG A 42 -9.09 -1.02 1.21
N GLU A 43 -9.87 -1.80 1.95
CA GLU A 43 -11.04 -1.30 2.68
C GLU A 43 -10.65 -0.56 3.97
N VAL A 44 -9.69 -1.08 4.76
CA VAL A 44 -9.13 -0.33 5.92
C VAL A 44 -8.18 0.78 5.45
N GLY A 45 -7.58 0.65 4.27
CA GLY A 45 -6.75 1.69 3.68
C GLY A 45 -5.33 1.72 4.22
N THR A 46 -4.66 0.56 4.33
CA THR A 46 -3.26 0.44 4.79
C THR A 46 -2.26 0.87 3.70
N PHE A 47 -2.50 2.04 3.10
CA PHE A 47 -1.69 2.63 2.05
C PHE A 47 -1.28 4.04 2.45
N ALA A 48 -0.14 4.49 1.91
CA ALA A 48 0.46 5.77 2.27
C ALA A 48 -0.41 7.02 2.01
N HIS A 49 -1.47 6.90 1.21
CA HIS A 49 -2.36 8.00 0.82
C HIS A 49 -3.80 7.84 1.34
N ARG A 50 -4.07 6.84 2.18
CA ARG A 50 -5.42 6.36 2.49
C ARG A 50 -5.81 6.56 3.94
N LEU A 51 -7.12 6.66 4.11
CA LEU A 51 -7.84 6.47 5.36
C LEU A 51 -8.88 5.35 5.12
N PRO A 52 -9.55 4.82 6.16
CA PRO A 52 -10.56 3.77 6.00
C PRO A 52 -11.71 4.15 5.07
N ALA A 53 -12.41 3.15 4.52
CA ALA A 53 -13.66 3.32 3.77
C ALA A 53 -13.56 4.30 2.58
N ASP A 54 -12.62 4.03 1.69
CA ASP A 54 -12.35 4.85 0.50
C ASP A 54 -11.85 6.28 0.69
N MET A 55 -11.67 6.70 1.94
CA MET A 55 -11.13 8.00 2.27
C MET A 55 -9.63 8.13 1.95
N THR A 56 -9.20 9.38 1.86
CA THR A 56 -7.83 9.76 1.48
C THR A 56 -7.34 10.86 2.40
N VAL A 57 -6.03 10.83 2.69
CA VAL A 57 -5.38 11.84 3.55
C VAL A 57 -5.38 13.24 2.92
N THR A 58 -5.48 13.31 1.58
CA THR A 58 -5.45 14.56 0.82
C THR A 58 -6.77 15.34 0.88
N ASN A 59 -7.86 14.73 1.35
CA ASN A 59 -9.14 15.43 1.51
C ASN A 59 -9.27 15.92 2.97
N PRO A 60 -9.44 17.24 3.20
CA PRO A 60 -9.59 17.78 4.55
C PRO A 60 -10.84 17.27 5.28
N GLU A 61 -11.96 17.01 4.59
CA GLU A 61 -13.18 16.48 5.20
C GLU A 61 -12.98 15.05 5.70
N HIS A 62 -12.27 14.22 4.91
CA HIS A 62 -11.94 12.85 5.29
C HIS A 62 -11.06 12.80 6.55
N ARG A 63 -10.04 13.67 6.62
CA ARG A 63 -9.18 13.78 7.81
C ARG A 63 -9.99 14.22 9.02
N LYS A 64 -10.77 15.30 8.90
CA LYS A 64 -11.63 15.80 9.98
C LYS A 64 -12.55 14.70 10.52
N HIS A 65 -13.27 14.01 9.63
CA HIS A 65 -14.18 12.94 10.01
C HIS A 65 -13.46 11.80 10.77
N THR A 66 -12.28 11.42 10.28
CA THR A 66 -11.47 10.36 10.90
C THR A 66 -10.94 10.78 12.26
N GLU A 67 -10.45 12.02 12.40
CA GLU A 67 -9.94 12.58 13.64
C GLU A 67 -11.02 12.65 14.73
N GLU A 68 -12.25 13.03 14.35
CA GLU A 68 -13.43 13.04 15.24
C GLU A 68 -13.74 11.64 15.78
N ILE A 69 -13.74 10.62 14.92
CA ILE A 69 -13.97 9.23 15.32
C ILE A 69 -12.87 8.73 16.25
N TRP A 70 -11.61 9.01 15.92
CA TRP A 70 -10.45 8.59 16.71
C TRP A 70 -10.25 9.42 17.98
N ARG A 71 -11.00 10.53 18.14
CA ARG A 71 -10.92 11.44 19.28
C ARG A 71 -9.52 12.03 19.47
N VAL A 72 -8.89 12.41 18.36
CA VAL A 72 -7.57 13.06 18.33
C VAL A 72 -7.72 14.56 17.98
N PRO A 73 -6.71 15.40 18.29
CA PRO A 73 -6.75 16.81 17.92
C PRO A 73 -6.93 17.01 16.41
N SER A 74 -7.68 18.04 16.03
CA SER A 74 -7.88 18.36 14.62
C SER A 74 -6.57 18.79 13.95
N GLY A 75 -6.32 18.29 12.74
CA GLY A 75 -5.13 18.58 11.94
C GLY A 75 -3.89 17.75 12.27
N ILE A 76 -4.00 16.77 13.18
CA ILE A 76 -2.88 15.86 13.48
C ILE A 76 -2.60 14.87 12.35
N THR A 77 -3.61 14.54 11.55
CA THR A 77 -3.48 13.60 10.43
C THR A 77 -2.75 14.30 9.28
N PRO A 78 -1.60 13.77 8.82
CA PRO A 78 -0.84 14.39 7.73
C PRO A 78 -1.64 14.44 6.44
N GLU A 79 -1.56 15.55 5.70
CA GLU A 79 -2.18 15.67 4.37
C GLU A 79 -1.34 15.08 3.24
N LYS A 80 -0.02 15.10 3.44
CA LYS A 80 0.94 14.63 2.45
C LYS A 80 0.92 13.10 2.47
N PRO A 81 0.70 12.44 1.32
CA PRO A 81 0.91 11.01 1.21
C PRO A 81 2.31 10.61 1.67
N GLY A 82 2.40 9.52 2.44
CA GLY A 82 3.68 8.95 2.84
C GLY A 82 4.37 8.21 1.69
N TYR A 83 5.48 7.54 2.01
CA TYR A 83 6.24 6.75 1.05
C TYR A 83 5.51 5.46 0.68
N HIS A 84 5.34 5.19 -0.62
CA HIS A 84 4.84 3.90 -1.11
C HIS A 84 5.94 2.82 -1.07
N ALA A 85 5.61 1.53 -1.22
CA ALA A 85 6.55 0.41 -1.02
C ALA A 85 7.94 0.61 -1.65
N VAL A 86 8.03 0.86 -2.96
CA VAL A 86 9.32 1.08 -3.65
C VAL A 86 10.02 2.39 -3.22
N GLU A 87 9.27 3.40 -2.79
CA GLU A 87 9.85 4.65 -2.27
C GLU A 87 10.39 4.43 -0.85
N GLN A 88 9.76 3.61 -0.02
CA GLN A 88 10.29 3.21 1.28
C GLN A 88 11.67 2.56 1.12
N ASP A 89 11.83 1.64 0.16
CA ASP A 89 13.13 1.01 -0.13
C ASP A 89 14.21 2.04 -0.49
N ARG A 90 13.88 3.02 -1.35
CA ARG A 90 14.79 4.12 -1.72
C ARG A 90 15.11 5.01 -0.52
N MET A 91 14.11 5.37 0.28
CA MET A 91 14.30 6.23 1.45
C MET A 91 15.11 5.54 2.55
N LEU A 92 15.01 4.21 2.69
CA LEU A 92 15.87 3.42 3.55
C LEU A 92 17.32 3.47 3.05
N LYS A 93 17.53 3.20 1.77
CA LYS A 93 18.86 3.29 1.16
C LYS A 93 19.49 4.67 1.31
N ASP A 94 18.71 5.71 1.07
CA ASP A 94 19.15 7.12 1.16
C ASP A 94 19.27 7.64 2.61
N GLY A 95 18.94 6.81 3.61
CA GLY A 95 19.00 7.17 5.03
C GLY A 95 18.00 8.24 5.44
N LYS A 96 16.88 8.38 4.70
CA LYS A 96 15.77 9.31 4.98
C LYS A 96 14.65 8.67 5.78
N LEU A 97 14.54 7.35 5.74
CA LEU A 97 13.67 6.55 6.58
C LEU A 97 14.56 5.65 7.44
N ASN A 98 14.61 5.90 8.74
CA ASN A 98 15.57 5.23 9.64
C ASN A 98 14.92 4.28 10.64
N PHE A 99 13.60 4.26 10.72
CA PHE A 99 12.86 3.24 11.47
C PHE A 99 11.87 2.59 10.54
N TYR A 100 11.91 1.27 10.44
CA TYR A 100 11.02 0.53 9.55
C TYR A 100 10.57 -0.78 10.18
N TRP A 101 9.25 -0.88 10.39
CA TRP A 101 8.61 -2.06 10.96
C TRP A 101 7.80 -2.78 9.89
N ILE A 102 8.26 -3.98 9.54
CA ILE A 102 7.59 -4.89 8.61
C ILE A 102 6.73 -5.86 9.41
N GLN A 103 5.45 -5.98 9.02
CA GLN A 103 4.51 -6.91 9.63
C GLN A 103 3.95 -7.84 8.56
N VAL A 104 4.05 -9.16 8.78
CA VAL A 104 3.43 -10.20 7.92
C VAL A 104 3.86 -10.09 6.44
N ASN A 105 5.14 -9.78 6.19
CA ASN A 105 5.66 -9.60 4.83
C ASN A 105 7.14 -10.01 4.71
N ASN A 106 7.42 -10.89 3.76
CA ASN A 106 8.78 -11.30 3.39
C ASN A 106 9.34 -10.43 2.23
N ASN A 107 9.39 -9.11 2.45
CA ASN A 107 9.68 -8.12 1.41
C ASN A 107 11.05 -8.30 0.75
N LEU A 108 12.09 -8.70 1.49
CA LEU A 108 13.42 -8.85 0.91
C LEU A 108 13.48 -9.91 -0.20
N GLN A 109 12.63 -10.93 -0.10
CA GLN A 109 12.47 -11.97 -1.12
C GLN A 109 11.48 -11.55 -2.23
N ALA A 110 10.45 -10.77 -1.91
CA ALA A 110 9.38 -10.41 -2.84
C ALA A 110 9.61 -9.09 -3.60
N ALA A 111 10.48 -8.21 -3.09
CA ALA A 111 10.70 -6.89 -3.62
C ALA A 111 11.44 -6.94 -4.97
N PRO A 112 11.11 -6.02 -5.90
CA PRO A 112 11.90 -5.86 -7.11
C PRO A 112 13.27 -5.25 -6.75
N ASN A 113 14.30 -5.62 -7.51
CA ASN A 113 15.64 -5.01 -7.39
C ASN A 113 16.20 -5.02 -5.94
N SER A 114 15.99 -6.12 -5.22
CA SER A 114 16.43 -6.27 -3.82
C SER A 114 17.92 -5.95 -3.64
N SER A 115 18.78 -6.40 -4.54
CA SER A 115 20.23 -6.11 -4.49
C SER A 115 20.58 -4.63 -4.66
N GLY A 116 19.75 -3.84 -5.34
CA GLY A 116 20.03 -2.45 -5.66
C GLY A 116 19.45 -1.44 -4.67
N GLU A 117 18.29 -1.73 -4.07
CA GLU A 117 17.55 -0.80 -3.22
C GLU A 117 17.24 -1.40 -1.84
N THR A 118 16.42 -2.46 -1.80
CA THR A 118 15.87 -3.03 -0.56
C THR A 118 16.97 -3.54 0.39
N TYR A 119 17.87 -4.40 -0.09
CA TYR A 119 18.92 -4.99 0.76
C TYR A 119 19.92 -3.95 1.29
N PRO A 120 20.50 -3.05 0.46
CA PRO A 120 21.33 -1.97 0.97
C PRO A 120 20.62 -1.07 1.98
N GLY A 121 19.34 -0.75 1.76
CA GLY A 121 18.54 0.05 2.70
C GLY A 121 18.33 -0.64 4.04
N TYR A 122 18.03 -1.93 4.06
CA TYR A 122 17.82 -2.69 5.30
C TYR A 122 19.13 -2.93 6.08
N ARG A 123 20.27 -2.91 5.39
CA ARG A 123 21.60 -3.08 6.01
C ARG A 123 22.34 -1.76 6.28
N ASN A 124 21.73 -0.63 5.94
CA ASN A 124 22.28 0.68 6.26
C ASN A 124 22.37 0.83 7.80
N PRO A 125 23.56 1.12 8.36
CA PRO A 125 23.77 1.20 9.81
C PRO A 125 22.93 2.29 10.50
N GLU A 126 22.45 3.29 9.75
CA GLU A 126 21.58 4.35 10.27
C GLU A 126 20.12 3.86 10.47
N ASN A 127 19.77 2.67 9.96
CA ASN A 127 18.40 2.19 9.95
C ASN A 127 18.17 1.09 11.00
N PHE A 128 17.07 1.22 11.73
CA PHE A 128 16.56 0.22 12.65
C PHE A 128 15.37 -0.52 12.02
N ILE A 129 15.58 -1.80 11.69
CA ILE A 129 14.61 -2.65 11.01
C ILE A 129 14.01 -3.64 12.01
N VAL A 130 12.68 -3.70 12.06
CA VAL A 130 11.92 -4.66 12.88
C VAL A 130 11.07 -5.52 11.96
N VAL A 131 11.07 -6.83 12.17
CA VAL A 131 10.24 -7.77 11.42
C VAL A 131 9.38 -8.57 12.39
N SER A 132 8.07 -8.52 12.19
CA SER A 132 7.12 -9.39 12.88
C SER A 132 6.67 -10.47 11.92
N ASP A 133 7.21 -11.66 12.11
CA ASP A 133 6.95 -12.85 11.31
C ASP A 133 6.90 -14.10 12.21
N ALA A 134 6.16 -15.12 11.80
CA ALA A 134 6.08 -16.39 12.51
C ALA A 134 7.32 -17.27 12.26
N TYR A 135 8.07 -16.98 11.20
CA TYR A 135 9.25 -17.75 10.77
C TYR A 135 10.48 -16.86 10.59
N PRO A 136 11.70 -17.43 10.65
CA PRO A 136 12.92 -16.73 10.27
C PRO A 136 13.01 -16.60 8.75
N THR A 137 12.21 -15.71 8.17
CA THR A 137 12.16 -15.45 6.72
C THR A 137 13.44 -14.76 6.22
N VAL A 138 13.60 -14.65 4.90
CA VAL A 138 14.73 -13.91 4.29
C VAL A 138 14.77 -12.47 4.79
N THR A 139 13.62 -11.83 4.99
CA THR A 139 13.56 -10.47 5.56
C THR A 139 13.95 -10.42 7.03
N ALA A 140 13.74 -11.48 7.80
CA ALA A 140 14.02 -11.52 9.23
C ALA A 140 15.49 -11.83 9.56
N MET A 141 16.27 -12.29 8.58
CA MET A 141 17.70 -12.60 8.70
C MET A 141 18.57 -11.47 8.17
#